data_AF-K6UTZ6-F1
#
_entry.id   AF-K6UTZ6-F1
#
_cell.length_a   1.000
_cell.length_b   1.000
_cell.length_c   1.000
_cell.angle_alpha   90.00
_cell.angle_beta   90.00
_cell.angle_gamma   90.00
#
_symmetry.space_group_name_H-M   'P 1'
#
loop_
_entity.id
_entity.type
_entity.pdbx_description
1 polymer ?
#
loop_
_entity_poly.entity_id
_entity_poly.type
_entity_poly.pdbx_seq_one_letter_code
_entity_poly.pdbx_strand_id
1 'polypeptide(L)'
;MVRPEYSSPPDIFYNEDEAKKYVRNSRIRDIQSQMTERALELLVLPESPCLLLDIGCGSGISGMTLNESDHFWIGIDISIHMISTRNFCFPVILMYVQKAGLQNEAHHGGDMILADMGKLMRFQSCIFDGVVSISALQWLCNWDKKDENPKVRISTFFKWLYNCLKRGARAVFQFYPDSAEQIETLTSFAMKAGFGGGVVVDFPNSAKSKK
;
A
#
# COMPACT_ATOMS: atom_id res chain seq x y z
N MET A 1 -18.22 12.95 -5.77
CA MET A 1 -17.47 12.05 -6.67
C MET A 1 -17.86 10.64 -6.26
N VAL A 2 -18.24 9.77 -7.20
CA VAL A 2 -18.55 8.36 -6.91
C VAL A 2 -17.27 7.66 -6.45
N ARG A 3 -17.34 6.77 -5.45
CA ARG A 3 -16.16 6.05 -4.96
C ARG A 3 -15.61 5.15 -6.08
N PRO A 4 -14.29 5.15 -6.37
CA PRO A 4 -13.67 4.32 -7.40
C PRO A 4 -14.09 2.85 -7.36
N GLU A 5 -14.22 2.31 -6.15
CA GLU A 5 -14.53 0.90 -5.87
C GLU A 5 -15.90 0.45 -6.41
N TYR A 6 -16.82 1.38 -6.66
CA TYR A 6 -18.14 1.06 -7.24
C TYR A 6 -18.19 1.11 -8.77
N SER A 7 -17.11 1.53 -9.41
CA SER A 7 -17.10 1.76 -10.86
C SER A 7 -16.49 0.62 -11.64
N SER A 8 -15.37 0.06 -11.17
CA SER A 8 -14.70 -1.10 -11.77
C SER A 8 -13.64 -1.65 -10.80
N PRO A 9 -13.21 -2.92 -10.97
CA PRO A 9 -12.04 -3.48 -10.28
C PRO A 9 -10.78 -2.59 -10.42
N PRO A 10 -9.84 -2.63 -9.46
CA PRO A 10 -8.70 -1.70 -9.41
C PRO A 10 -7.73 -1.87 -10.59
N ASP A 11 -7.60 -3.09 -11.13
CA ASP A 11 -6.81 -3.41 -12.32
C ASP A 11 -7.37 -2.77 -13.61
N ILE A 12 -8.65 -2.40 -13.60
CA ILE A 12 -9.37 -1.79 -14.73
C ILE A 12 -9.58 -0.29 -14.51
N PHE A 13 -9.88 0.12 -13.26
CA PHE A 13 -10.16 1.51 -12.92
C PHE A 13 -8.97 2.43 -13.18
N TYR A 14 -7.79 2.05 -12.69
CA TYR A 14 -6.55 2.80 -12.94
C TYR A 14 -5.95 2.38 -14.28
N ASN A 15 -6.63 2.74 -15.37
CA ASN A 15 -6.08 2.69 -16.71
C ASN A 15 -4.98 3.75 -16.90
N GLU A 16 -4.33 3.75 -18.07
CA GLU A 16 -3.20 4.63 -18.35
C GLU A 16 -3.51 6.13 -18.11
N ASP A 17 -4.70 6.59 -18.50
CA ASP A 17 -5.08 8.00 -18.39
C ASP A 17 -5.43 8.39 -16.95
N GLU A 18 -6.18 7.55 -16.23
CA GLU A 18 -6.53 7.80 -14.84
C GLU A 18 -5.29 7.75 -13.93
N ALA A 19 -4.36 6.82 -14.18
CA ALA A 19 -3.08 6.78 -13.48
C ALA A 19 -2.26 8.07 -13.68
N LYS A 20 -2.15 8.57 -14.92
CA LYS A 20 -1.46 9.84 -15.21
C LYS A 20 -2.10 11.03 -14.53
N LYS A 21 -3.44 11.11 -14.52
CA LYS A 21 -4.17 12.19 -13.82
C LYS A 21 -3.94 12.13 -12.31
N TYR A 22 -3.98 10.94 -11.73
CA TYR A 22 -3.76 10.71 -10.31
C TYR A 22 -2.37 11.20 -9.88
N VAL A 23 -1.34 10.79 -10.62
CA VAL A 23 0.07 11.18 -10.36
C VAL A 23 0.30 12.69 -10.49
N ARG A 24 -0.31 13.34 -11.47
CA ARG A 24 -0.11 14.79 -11.70
C ARG A 24 -0.85 15.68 -10.72
N ASN A 25 -1.77 15.13 -9.93
CA ASN A 25 -2.56 15.91 -8.99
C ASN A 25 -1.76 16.13 -7.69
N SER A 26 -1.18 17.33 -7.54
CA SER A 26 -0.39 17.71 -6.36
C SER A 26 -1.16 17.52 -5.05
N ARG A 27 -2.46 17.86 -5.02
CA ARG A 27 -3.30 17.69 -3.84
C ARG A 27 -3.43 16.22 -3.44
N ILE A 28 -3.55 15.30 -4.40
CA ILE A 28 -3.60 13.87 -4.11
C ILE A 28 -2.27 13.40 -3.53
N ARG A 29 -1.15 13.84 -4.12
CA ARG A 29 0.19 13.53 -3.62
C ARG A 29 0.37 13.98 -2.17
N ASP A 30 0.04 15.24 -1.86
CA ASP A 30 0.16 15.79 -0.51
C ASP A 30 -0.68 14.99 0.51
N ILE A 31 -1.91 14.60 0.13
CA ILE A 31 -2.80 13.80 0.99
C ILE A 31 -2.22 12.40 1.22
N GLN A 32 -1.71 11.73 0.19
CA GLN A 32 -1.12 10.40 0.27
C GLN A 32 0.17 10.42 1.12
N SER A 33 1.02 11.43 0.95
CA SER A 33 2.24 11.61 1.75
C SER A 33 1.90 11.81 3.23
N GLN A 34 0.96 12.71 3.57
CA GLN A 34 0.52 12.91 4.96
C GLN A 34 -0.07 11.64 5.60
N MET A 35 -0.82 10.83 4.83
CA MET A 35 -1.35 9.56 5.33
C MET A 35 -0.24 8.51 5.51
N THR A 36 0.80 8.55 4.68
CA THR A 36 1.97 7.69 4.79
C THR A 36 2.82 8.07 6.01
N GLU A 37 3.08 9.35 6.22
CA GLU A 37 3.76 9.88 7.43
C GLU A 37 3.02 9.44 8.69
N ARG A 38 1.70 9.61 8.71
CA ARG A 38 0.87 9.15 9.83
C ARG A 38 0.96 7.63 10.05
N ALA A 39 1.01 6.85 8.98
CA ALA A 39 1.19 5.40 9.09
C ALA A 39 2.56 5.02 9.68
N LEU A 40 3.63 5.73 9.28
CA LEU A 40 4.97 5.55 9.84
C LEU A 40 5.02 5.86 11.34
N GLU A 41 4.33 6.92 11.80
CA GLU A 41 4.21 7.22 13.23
C GLU A 41 3.58 6.06 14.02
N LEU A 42 2.53 5.44 13.45
CA LEU A 42 1.81 4.33 14.09
C LEU A 42 2.58 3.01 14.06
N LEU A 43 3.51 2.84 13.12
CA LEU A 43 4.38 1.66 13.06
C LEU A 43 5.36 1.61 14.24
N VAL A 44 5.76 2.76 14.80
CA VAL A 44 6.72 2.84 15.92
C VAL A 44 7.97 2.02 15.61
N LEU A 45 8.56 2.31 14.44
CA LEU A 45 9.80 1.68 13.97
C LEU A 45 10.99 2.14 14.83
N PRO A 46 12.08 1.35 14.90
CA PRO A 46 13.33 1.82 15.49
C PRO A 46 13.92 2.98 14.66
N GLU A 47 14.85 3.72 15.26
CA GLU A 47 15.57 4.81 14.59
C GLU A 47 16.52 4.33 13.46
N SER A 48 16.70 3.02 13.30
CA SER A 48 17.51 2.43 12.23
C SER A 48 16.69 2.18 10.96
N PRO A 49 17.33 2.24 9.77
CA PRO A 49 16.70 1.86 8.50
C PRO A 49 16.03 0.47 8.56
N CYS A 50 14.80 0.40 8.07
CA CYS A 50 13.95 -0.80 8.09
C CYS A 50 13.62 -1.23 6.66
N LEU A 51 13.31 -2.52 6.46
CA LEU A 51 12.73 -3.02 5.21
C LEU A 51 11.21 -3.11 5.33
N LEU A 52 10.49 -2.30 4.55
CA LEU A 52 9.04 -2.18 4.60
C LEU A 52 8.38 -2.80 3.36
N LEU A 53 7.14 -3.28 3.54
CA LEU A 53 6.28 -3.69 2.43
C LEU A 53 5.19 -2.63 2.23
N ASP A 54 5.12 -2.05 1.04
CA ASP A 54 4.11 -1.08 0.63
C ASP A 54 3.03 -1.77 -0.22
N ILE A 55 1.85 -1.99 0.36
CA ILE A 55 0.78 -2.78 -0.26
C ILE A 55 -0.25 -1.87 -0.94
N GLY A 56 -0.46 -2.08 -2.23
CA GLY A 56 -1.20 -1.14 -3.08
C GLY A 56 -0.38 0.13 -3.31
N CYS A 57 0.90 -0.04 -3.62
CA CYS A 57 1.86 1.07 -3.71
C CYS A 57 1.55 2.05 -4.85
N GLY A 58 0.66 1.69 -5.78
CA GLY A 58 0.26 2.50 -6.91
C GLY A 58 1.47 2.96 -7.73
N SER A 59 1.57 4.27 -7.92
CA SER A 59 2.68 4.92 -8.62
C SER A 59 3.92 5.15 -7.75
N GLY A 60 3.90 4.70 -6.49
CA GLY A 60 5.01 4.80 -5.55
C GLY A 60 5.03 6.08 -4.71
N ILE A 61 3.92 6.82 -4.58
CA ILE A 61 3.88 8.06 -3.77
C ILE A 61 4.17 7.77 -2.29
N SER A 62 3.56 6.74 -1.72
CA SER A 62 3.87 6.25 -0.36
C SER A 62 5.33 5.86 -0.25
N GLY A 63 5.85 5.08 -1.21
CA GLY A 63 7.26 4.70 -1.28
C GLY A 63 8.25 5.87 -1.32
N MET A 64 7.89 7.02 -1.90
CA MET A 64 8.72 8.24 -1.82
C MET A 64 8.86 8.73 -0.38
N THR A 65 7.75 8.78 0.36
CA THR A 65 7.76 9.14 1.79
C THR A 65 8.52 8.12 2.65
N LEU A 66 8.50 6.83 2.29
CA LEU A 66 9.33 5.81 2.94
C LEU A 66 10.83 6.07 2.72
N ASN A 67 11.23 6.44 1.50
CA ASN A 67 12.63 6.81 1.18
C ASN A 67 13.06 8.06 1.95
N GLU A 68 12.20 9.08 2.03
CA GLU A 68 12.46 10.33 2.78
C GLU A 68 12.66 10.06 4.28
N SER A 69 12.12 8.94 4.78
CA SER A 69 12.29 8.46 6.16
C SER A 69 13.44 7.46 6.31
N ASP A 70 14.33 7.35 5.32
CA ASP A 70 15.49 6.44 5.30
C ASP A 70 15.14 4.96 5.50
N HIS A 71 14.03 4.52 4.87
CA HIS A 71 13.60 3.12 4.86
C HIS A 71 13.67 2.51 3.46
N PHE A 72 14.06 1.24 3.41
CA PHE A 72 13.96 0.43 2.20
C PHE A 72 12.55 -0.10 2.05
N TRP A 73 12.07 -0.27 0.82
CA TRP A 73 10.75 -0.83 0.61
C TRP A 73 10.61 -1.65 -0.66
N ILE A 74 9.69 -2.61 -0.60
CA ILE A 74 9.17 -3.35 -1.75
C ILE A 74 7.69 -3.00 -1.87
N GLY A 75 7.25 -2.58 -3.05
CA GLY A 75 5.86 -2.27 -3.36
C GLY A 75 5.16 -3.41 -4.08
N ILE A 76 3.89 -3.62 -3.80
CA ILE A 76 3.00 -4.48 -4.61
C ILE A 76 1.80 -3.67 -5.10
N ASP A 77 1.45 -3.80 -6.38
CA ASP A 77 0.23 -3.22 -6.92
C ASP A 77 -0.34 -4.10 -8.04
N ILE A 78 -1.67 -4.10 -8.20
CA ILE A 78 -2.35 -4.90 -9.21
C ILE A 78 -2.42 -4.18 -10.56
N SER A 79 -2.29 -2.85 -10.59
CA SER A 79 -2.36 -2.03 -11.81
C SER A 79 -0.98 -1.85 -12.42
N ILE A 80 -0.79 -2.46 -13.60
CA ILE A 80 0.41 -2.25 -14.42
C ILE A 80 0.58 -0.78 -14.82
N HIS A 81 -0.52 -0.04 -15.00
CA HIS A 81 -0.46 1.38 -15.38
C HIS A 81 0.03 2.25 -14.21
N MET A 82 -0.40 1.96 -12.99
CA MET A 82 0.11 2.62 -11.78
C MET A 82 1.62 2.37 -11.63
N ILE A 83 2.07 1.12 -11.75
CA ILE A 83 3.51 0.80 -11.70
C ILE A 83 4.28 1.47 -12.85
N SER A 84 3.75 1.45 -14.08
CA SER A 84 4.42 2.01 -15.27
C SER A 84 4.50 3.54 -15.24
N THR A 85 3.59 4.20 -14.51
CA THR A 85 3.62 5.66 -14.32
C THR A 85 4.66 6.12 -13.29
N ARG A 86 5.42 5.21 -12.67
CA ARG A 86 6.58 5.52 -11.82
C ARG A 86 7.51 6.55 -12.45
N ASN A 87 7.76 6.46 -13.75
CA ASN A 87 8.65 7.39 -14.48
C ASN A 87 8.21 8.87 -14.39
N PHE A 88 6.96 9.15 -14.01
CA PHE A 88 6.46 10.50 -13.74
C PHE A 88 6.64 10.94 -12.28
N CYS A 89 6.55 10.01 -11.32
CA CYS A 89 6.79 10.28 -9.89
C CYS A 89 8.30 10.37 -9.58
N PHE A 90 9.09 9.54 -10.25
CA PHE A 90 10.54 9.53 -10.23
C PHE A 90 11.01 10.08 -11.58
N PRO A 91 11.25 11.41 -11.72
CA PRO A 91 11.66 11.98 -12.99
C PRO A 91 12.95 11.31 -13.47
N VAL A 92 12.83 10.62 -14.61
CA VAL A 92 13.84 10.22 -15.61
C VAL A 92 15.31 10.54 -15.26
N ILE A 93 15.85 9.90 -14.23
CA ILE A 93 17.31 9.66 -14.11
C ILE A 93 17.61 8.20 -14.48
N LEU A 94 16.62 7.31 -14.51
CA LEU A 94 16.83 5.87 -14.66
C LEU A 94 16.81 5.31 -16.08
N MET A 95 16.65 6.12 -17.14
CA MET A 95 16.78 5.59 -18.51
C MET A 95 18.22 5.62 -19.06
N TYR A 96 19.16 6.30 -18.38
CA TYR A 96 20.57 6.38 -18.79
C TYR A 96 21.56 5.59 -17.90
N VAL A 97 21.15 5.11 -16.72
CA VAL A 97 22.06 4.50 -15.72
C VAL A 97 22.18 2.97 -15.92
N GLN A 98 22.28 2.50 -17.17
CA GLN A 98 22.74 1.13 -17.44
C GLN A 98 24.25 1.07 -17.75
N LYS A 99 24.98 2.19 -17.67
CA LYS A 99 26.36 2.24 -18.18
C LYS A 99 27.46 2.90 -17.34
N ALA A 100 27.22 3.47 -16.17
CA ALA A 100 28.33 4.04 -15.40
C ALA A 100 28.08 3.85 -13.91
N GLY A 101 28.94 3.03 -13.29
CA GLY A 101 28.93 2.86 -11.85
C GLY A 101 29.17 4.18 -11.14
N LEU A 102 28.45 4.41 -10.05
CA LEU A 102 28.80 5.36 -9.02
C LEU A 102 28.07 4.97 -7.73
N GLN A 103 28.87 4.78 -6.69
CA GLN A 103 28.53 4.15 -5.41
C GLN A 103 27.67 5.01 -4.48
N ASN A 104 26.84 5.93 -4.98
CA ASN A 104 26.09 6.89 -4.14
C ASN A 104 24.62 7.13 -4.54
N GLU A 105 24.00 6.27 -5.38
CA GLU A 105 22.60 6.43 -5.83
C GLU A 105 21.57 5.50 -5.17
N ALA A 106 21.94 4.74 -4.14
CA ALA A 106 21.04 3.81 -3.44
C ALA A 106 19.82 4.46 -2.74
N HIS A 107 19.71 5.80 -2.74
CA HIS A 107 18.72 6.56 -1.98
C HIS A 107 17.41 6.92 -2.74
N HIS A 108 17.20 6.45 -3.98
CA HIS A 108 16.09 6.95 -4.81
C HIS A 108 15.11 5.91 -5.39
N GLY A 109 14.97 4.71 -4.80
CA GLY A 109 13.87 3.84 -5.23
C GLY A 109 13.73 2.52 -4.48
N GLY A 110 12.47 2.13 -4.23
CA GLY A 110 12.10 0.76 -3.87
C GLY A 110 11.74 -0.06 -5.11
N ASP A 111 11.79 -1.38 -4.97
CA ASP A 111 11.35 -2.32 -6.00
C ASP A 111 9.83 -2.42 -6.02
N MET A 112 9.21 -2.59 -7.19
CA MET A 112 7.76 -2.75 -7.30
C MET A 112 7.43 -4.02 -8.08
N ILE A 113 6.42 -4.74 -7.61
CA ILE A 113 5.99 -6.02 -8.15
C ILE A 113 4.53 -5.90 -8.58
N LEU A 114 4.25 -6.27 -9.83
CA LEU A 114 2.87 -6.44 -10.30
C LEU A 114 2.26 -7.68 -9.64
N ALA A 115 1.34 -7.46 -8.70
CA ALA A 115 0.76 -8.53 -7.90
C ALA A 115 -0.63 -8.18 -7.36
N ASP A 116 -1.47 -9.22 -7.22
CA ASP A 116 -2.76 -9.12 -6.55
C ASP A 116 -2.60 -9.50 -5.07
N MET A 117 -2.74 -8.53 -4.16
CA MET A 117 -2.64 -8.76 -2.71
C MET A 117 -3.64 -9.80 -2.17
N GLY A 118 -4.78 -10.02 -2.83
CA GLY A 118 -5.76 -11.04 -2.45
C GLY A 118 -5.35 -12.47 -2.79
N LYS A 119 -4.21 -12.66 -3.47
CA LYS A 119 -3.62 -13.96 -3.78
C LYS A 119 -2.47 -14.29 -2.84
N LEU A 120 -2.06 -15.56 -2.82
CA LEU A 120 -0.91 -15.99 -2.04
C LEU A 120 0.37 -15.35 -2.59
N MET A 121 1.03 -14.55 -1.75
CA MET A 121 2.38 -14.05 -2.01
C MET A 121 3.41 -14.92 -1.31
N ARG A 122 4.54 -15.17 -1.99
CA ARG A 122 5.62 -16.04 -1.50
C ARG A 122 6.88 -15.25 -1.14
N PHE A 123 6.72 -14.19 -0.36
CA PHE A 123 7.86 -13.59 0.32
C PHE A 123 8.46 -14.56 1.32
N GLN A 124 9.76 -14.43 1.56
CA GLN A 124 10.42 -15.17 2.63
C GLN A 124 9.78 -14.83 3.98
N SER A 125 9.65 -15.82 4.86
CA SER A 125 9.11 -15.61 6.20
C SER A 125 9.97 -14.64 7.00
N CYS A 126 9.33 -13.79 7.80
CA CYS A 126 9.98 -12.84 8.71
C CYS A 126 11.03 -11.91 8.06
N ILE A 127 10.73 -11.39 6.87
CA ILE A 127 11.65 -10.50 6.14
C ILE A 127 11.35 -9.01 6.38
N PHE A 128 10.08 -8.62 6.54
CA PHE A 128 9.68 -7.22 6.65
C PHE A 128 9.61 -6.75 8.10
N ASP A 129 10.19 -5.57 8.36
CA ASP A 129 10.17 -4.86 9.65
C ASP A 129 8.85 -4.14 9.91
N GLY A 130 8.10 -3.83 8.85
CA GLY A 130 6.79 -3.23 8.93
C GLY A 130 6.06 -3.24 7.58
N VAL A 131 4.77 -2.93 7.63
CA VAL A 131 3.91 -2.84 6.45
C VAL A 131 3.15 -1.53 6.47
N VAL A 132 3.11 -0.86 5.32
CA VAL A 132 2.25 0.30 5.07
C VAL A 132 1.31 -0.04 3.92
N SER A 133 0.06 0.42 4.00
CA SER A 133 -0.89 0.36 2.90
C SER A 133 -1.81 1.55 2.99
N ILE A 134 -1.79 2.41 1.96
CA ILE A 134 -2.54 3.66 1.95
C ILE A 134 -3.59 3.60 0.85
N SER A 135 -4.85 3.78 1.21
CA SER A 135 -5.98 3.79 0.27
C SER A 135 -6.15 2.51 -0.56
N ALA A 136 -5.69 1.35 -0.08
CA ALA A 136 -5.71 0.11 -0.86
C ALA A 136 -6.55 -1.04 -0.27
N LEU A 137 -6.61 -1.19 1.05
CA LEU A 137 -7.19 -2.40 1.67
C LEU A 137 -8.68 -2.61 1.33
N GLN A 138 -9.44 -1.54 1.13
CA GLN A 138 -10.87 -1.61 0.82
C GLN A 138 -11.17 -2.36 -0.49
N TRP A 139 -10.21 -2.41 -1.42
CA TRP A 139 -10.33 -3.17 -2.67
C TRP A 139 -10.40 -4.69 -2.48
N LEU A 140 -9.97 -5.22 -1.33
CA LEU A 140 -10.18 -6.65 -1.01
C LEU A 140 -11.65 -6.98 -0.73
N CYS A 141 -12.45 -5.98 -0.34
CA CYS A 141 -13.86 -6.15 -0.02
C CYS A 141 -14.74 -5.92 -1.26
N ASN A 142 -14.34 -4.98 -2.12
CA ASN A 142 -15.05 -4.59 -3.33
C ASN A 142 -14.43 -5.28 -4.54
N TRP A 143 -14.72 -6.58 -4.67
CA TRP A 143 -14.17 -7.44 -5.71
C TRP A 143 -15.27 -8.02 -6.60
N ASP A 144 -15.24 -7.68 -7.89
CA ASP A 144 -16.35 -7.98 -8.81
C ASP A 144 -16.22 -9.31 -9.58
N LYS A 145 -15.10 -10.05 -9.45
CA LYS A 145 -14.95 -11.32 -10.18
C LYS A 145 -15.80 -12.40 -9.48
N LYS A 146 -16.86 -12.83 -10.16
CA LYS A 146 -17.90 -13.77 -9.64
C LYS A 146 -17.34 -15.07 -9.08
N ASP A 147 -16.19 -15.53 -9.57
CA ASP A 147 -15.59 -16.80 -9.17
C ASP A 147 -14.72 -16.70 -7.90
N GLU A 148 -14.60 -15.52 -7.31
CA GLU A 148 -13.76 -15.29 -6.13
C GLU A 148 -14.56 -14.71 -4.98
N ASN A 149 -14.43 -15.34 -3.81
CA ASN A 149 -15.08 -14.87 -2.60
C ASN A 149 -14.20 -13.83 -1.87
N PRO A 150 -14.67 -12.59 -1.63
CA PRO A 150 -13.92 -11.57 -0.90
C PRO A 150 -13.39 -12.03 0.46
N LYS A 151 -14.16 -12.82 1.22
CA LYS A 151 -13.73 -13.35 2.53
C LYS A 151 -12.55 -14.32 2.40
N VAL A 152 -12.48 -15.09 1.31
CA VAL A 152 -11.34 -15.98 1.04
C VAL A 152 -10.10 -15.17 0.64
N ARG A 153 -10.27 -14.12 -0.16
CA ARG A 153 -9.18 -13.19 -0.53
C ARG A 153 -8.62 -12.48 0.71
N ILE A 154 -9.48 -11.93 1.57
CA ILE A 154 -9.10 -11.29 2.83
C ILE A 154 -8.38 -12.29 3.76
N SER A 155 -8.90 -13.52 3.89
CA SER A 155 -8.22 -14.56 4.69
C SER A 155 -6.84 -14.91 4.13
N THR A 156 -6.72 -15.01 2.81
CA THR A 156 -5.45 -15.29 2.13
C THR A 156 -4.46 -14.17 2.36
N PHE A 157 -4.90 -12.92 2.18
CA PHE A 157 -4.15 -11.70 2.39
C PHE A 157 -3.48 -11.66 3.77
N PHE A 158 -4.28 -11.73 4.84
CA PHE A 158 -3.72 -11.63 6.19
C PHE A 158 -2.85 -12.82 6.57
N LYS A 159 -3.11 -14.02 6.04
CA LYS A 159 -2.27 -15.20 6.30
C LYS A 159 -0.86 -15.05 5.72
N TRP A 160 -0.74 -14.69 4.45
CA TRP A 160 0.59 -14.54 3.86
C TRP A 160 1.31 -13.32 4.44
N LEU A 161 0.58 -12.25 4.75
CA LEU A 161 1.15 -11.05 5.34
C LEU A 161 1.75 -11.33 6.73
N TYR A 162 0.99 -12.03 7.58
CA TYR A 162 1.48 -12.42 8.90
C TYR A 162 2.77 -13.24 8.82
N ASN A 163 2.86 -14.14 7.84
CA ASN A 163 4.02 -15.01 7.65
C ASN A 163 5.29 -14.23 7.23
N CYS A 164 5.17 -13.19 6.40
CA CYS A 164 6.34 -12.44 5.93
C CYS A 164 6.80 -11.32 6.88
N LEU A 165 6.00 -10.96 7.88
CA LEU A 165 6.37 -9.99 8.90
C LEU A 165 7.30 -10.59 9.96
N LYS A 166 8.29 -9.81 10.40
CA LYS A 166 9.13 -10.16 11.55
C LYS A 166 8.28 -10.25 12.82
N ARG A 167 8.72 -11.06 13.79
CA ARG A 167 8.02 -11.18 15.06
C ARG A 167 7.99 -9.83 15.79
N GLY A 168 6.78 -9.38 16.12
CA GLY A 168 6.57 -8.07 16.77
C GLY A 168 6.53 -6.87 15.82
N ALA A 169 6.73 -7.09 14.52
CA ALA A 169 6.53 -6.06 13.51
C ALA A 169 5.06 -5.63 13.44
N ARG A 170 4.83 -4.42 12.93
CA ARG A 170 3.50 -3.82 12.82
C ARG A 170 3.10 -3.65 11.36
N ALA A 171 1.79 -3.65 11.14
CA ALA A 171 1.20 -3.33 9.85
C ALA A 171 0.16 -2.24 10.05
N VAL A 172 0.25 -1.16 9.27
CA VAL A 172 -0.69 -0.04 9.32
C VAL A 172 -1.38 0.09 7.98
N PHE A 173 -2.72 0.04 8.02
CA PHE A 173 -3.58 0.17 6.85
C PHE A 173 -4.44 1.42 7.01
N GLN A 174 -4.23 2.40 6.16
CA GLN A 174 -5.19 3.47 5.96
C GLN A 174 -6.14 3.03 4.83
N PHE A 175 -7.44 3.04 5.08
CA PHE A 175 -8.43 2.59 4.10
C PHE A 175 -9.78 3.29 4.29
N TYR A 176 -10.63 3.18 3.28
CA TYR A 176 -11.97 3.79 3.28
C TYR A 176 -13.06 2.72 3.37
N PRO A 177 -13.55 2.38 4.58
CA PRO A 177 -14.65 1.42 4.70
C PRO A 177 -15.97 1.99 4.17
N ASP A 178 -16.80 1.11 3.62
CA ASP A 178 -18.20 1.34 3.23
C ASP A 178 -19.15 1.15 4.40
N SER A 179 -18.84 0.26 5.35
CA SER A 179 -19.68 0.00 6.52
C SER A 179 -18.88 -0.44 7.75
N ALA A 180 -19.50 -0.38 8.94
CA ALA A 180 -18.92 -0.92 10.17
C ALA A 180 -18.69 -2.45 10.07
N GLU A 181 -19.57 -3.16 9.39
CA GLU A 181 -19.44 -4.61 9.15
C GLU A 181 -18.17 -4.94 8.35
N GLN A 182 -17.77 -4.09 7.41
CA GLN A 182 -16.53 -4.26 6.65
C GLN A 182 -15.30 -4.11 7.58
N ILE A 183 -15.32 -3.13 8.48
CA ILE A 183 -14.26 -2.93 9.48
C ILE A 183 -14.17 -4.16 10.39
N GLU A 184 -15.31 -4.64 10.91
CA GLU A 184 -15.38 -5.84 11.74
C GLU A 184 -14.88 -7.08 11.01
N THR A 185 -15.25 -7.24 9.73
CA THR A 185 -14.81 -8.35 8.89
C THR A 185 -13.29 -8.34 8.72
N LEU A 186 -12.71 -7.21 8.30
CA LEU A 186 -11.27 -7.07 8.12
C LEU A 186 -10.51 -7.34 9.43
N THR A 187 -10.97 -6.74 10.53
CA THR A 187 -10.37 -6.91 11.86
C THR A 187 -10.46 -8.37 12.31
N SER A 188 -11.61 -9.03 12.12
CA SER A 188 -11.78 -10.45 12.47
C SER A 188 -10.80 -11.35 11.71
N PHE A 189 -10.61 -11.12 10.41
CA PHE A 189 -9.67 -11.91 9.61
C PHE A 189 -8.20 -11.63 9.96
N ALA A 190 -7.85 -10.39 10.27
CA ALA A 190 -6.52 -10.04 10.77
C ALA A 190 -6.23 -10.78 12.10
N MET A 191 -7.16 -10.71 13.06
CA MET A 191 -7.03 -11.40 14.34
C MET A 191 -6.92 -12.92 14.17
N LYS A 192 -7.72 -13.51 13.27
CA LYS A 192 -7.64 -14.95 12.93
C LYS A 192 -6.31 -15.37 12.31
N ALA A 193 -5.63 -14.47 11.59
CA ALA A 193 -4.31 -14.74 11.04
C ALA A 193 -3.19 -14.65 12.07
N GLY A 194 -3.46 -14.04 13.24
CA GLY A 194 -2.51 -13.93 14.36
C GLY A 194 -2.11 -12.49 14.70
N PHE A 195 -2.66 -11.48 14.00
CA PHE A 195 -2.45 -10.09 14.38
C PHE A 195 -3.15 -9.76 15.70
N GLY A 196 -2.56 -8.84 16.46
CA GLY A 196 -3.26 -8.09 17.51
C GLY A 196 -3.38 -6.62 17.10
N GLY A 197 -4.08 -5.81 17.89
CA GLY A 197 -4.19 -4.36 17.66
C GLY A 197 -5.64 -3.88 17.61
N GLY A 198 -5.89 -2.80 16.85
CA GLY A 198 -7.20 -2.17 16.77
C GLY A 198 -7.29 -1.14 15.65
N VAL A 199 -8.41 -0.40 15.64
CA VAL A 199 -8.71 0.64 14.66
C VAL A 199 -8.46 2.01 15.28
N VAL A 200 -7.70 2.86 14.57
CA VAL A 200 -7.51 4.27 14.91
C VAL A 200 -8.36 5.11 13.97
N VAL A 201 -9.00 6.15 14.50
CA VAL A 201 -9.78 7.11 13.71
C VAL A 201 -9.30 8.51 14.07
N ASP A 202 -8.60 9.13 13.14
CA ASP A 202 -8.18 10.52 13.22
C ASP A 202 -9.35 11.43 12.81
N PHE A 203 -9.48 12.59 13.48
CA PHE A 203 -10.54 13.58 13.25
C PHE A 203 -11.99 13.02 13.25
N PRO A 204 -12.40 12.28 14.29
CA PRO A 204 -13.69 11.57 14.32
C PRO A 204 -14.92 12.49 14.13
N ASN A 205 -14.77 13.78 14.45
CA ASN A 205 -15.83 14.78 14.40
C ASN A 205 -15.97 15.50 13.04
N SER A 206 -15.10 15.22 12.06
CA SER A 206 -15.17 15.85 10.74
C SER A 206 -15.60 14.85 9.67
N ALA A 207 -16.84 14.94 9.17
CA ALA A 207 -17.30 14.05 8.09
C ALA A 207 -16.44 14.13 6.81
N LYS A 208 -15.71 15.24 6.60
CA LYS A 208 -14.86 15.47 5.43
C LYS A 208 -13.39 15.09 5.65
N SER A 209 -12.92 15.14 6.90
CA SER A 209 -11.50 14.92 7.25
C SER A 209 -11.26 13.66 8.10
N LYS A 210 -12.33 12.95 8.49
CA LYS A 210 -12.26 11.69 9.22
C LYS A 210 -11.41 10.71 8.42
N LYS A 211 -10.34 10.23 9.03
CA LYS A 211 -9.36 9.33 8.43
C LYS A 211 -9.04 8.19 9.39
#